data_AF-A0A1S8A665-F1
#
_entry.id   AF-A0A1S8A665-F1
#
_cell.length_a   1.000
_cell.length_b   1.000
_cell.length_c   1.000
_cell.angle_alpha   90.00
_cell.angle_beta   90.00
_cell.angle_gamma   90.00
#
_symmetry.space_group_name_H-M   'P 1'
#
loop_
_entity.id
_entity.type
_entity.pdbx_description
1 polymer ?
#
loop_
_entity_poly.entity_id
_entity_poly.type
_entity_poly.pdbx_seq_one_letter_code
_entity_poly.pdbx_strand_id
1 'polypeptide(L)'
;MRLINAATLELQVIPGEPTGPRFPRYAILSHTWGTEEVTLQDIQNPEVAKKKAGFGKIAKCCELALDEGLSWAWVDTCCIDKTSSAELSEGVFHRQT
;
A
#
# COMPACT_ATOMS: atom_id res chain seq x y z
N MET A 1 4.76 -4.72 8.86
CA MET A 1 3.85 -3.83 8.09
C MET A 1 3.31 -4.58 6.87
N ARG A 2 2.13 -4.24 6.34
CA ARG A 2 1.60 -4.82 5.08
C ARG A 2 1.97 -3.92 3.91
N LEU A 3 2.57 -4.46 2.86
CA LEU A 3 2.90 -3.74 1.63
C LEU A 3 2.33 -4.49 0.42
N ILE A 4 2.00 -3.77 -0.62
CA ILE A 4 1.63 -4.31 -1.93
C ILE A 4 2.90 -4.42 -2.76
N ASN A 5 3.14 -5.59 -3.34
CA ASN A 5 4.21 -5.78 -4.31
C ASN A 5 3.82 -5.06 -5.61
N ALA A 6 4.63 -4.12 -6.07
CA ALA A 6 4.28 -3.32 -7.23
C ALA A 6 4.32 -4.13 -8.55
N ALA A 7 5.08 -5.22 -8.60
CA ALA A 7 5.17 -6.09 -9.76
C ALA A 7 4.02 -7.11 -9.84
N THR A 8 3.55 -7.63 -8.71
CA THR A 8 2.50 -8.66 -8.68
C THR A 8 1.13 -8.13 -8.25
N LEU A 9 1.07 -6.91 -7.71
CA LEU A 9 -0.12 -6.31 -7.08
C LEU A 9 -0.67 -7.13 -5.91
N GLU A 10 0.16 -7.99 -5.31
CA GLU A 10 -0.21 -8.83 -4.18
C GLU A 10 0.17 -8.18 -2.86
N LEU A 11 -0.73 -8.27 -1.89
CA LEU A 11 -0.47 -7.82 -0.54
C LEU A 11 0.41 -8.84 0.20
N GLN A 12 1.55 -8.39 0.71
CA GLN A 12 2.46 -9.19 1.51
C GLN A 12 2.74 -8.54 2.86
N VAL A 13 2.90 -9.37 3.89
CA VAL A 13 3.31 -8.91 5.22
C VAL A 13 4.82 -8.87 5.26
N ILE A 14 5.39 -7.67 5.33
CA ILE A 14 6.83 -7.48 5.52
C ILE A 14 7.14 -7.47 7.02
N PRO A 15 7.97 -8.42 7.50
CA PRO A 15 8.46 -8.40 8.86
C PRO A 15 9.52 -7.30 9.03
N GLY A 16 9.48 -6.60 10.17
CA GLY A 16 10.43 -5.52 10.50
C GLY A 16 9.78 -4.14 10.64
N GLU A 17 10.59 -3.22 11.15
CA GLU A 17 10.20 -1.82 11.39
C GLU A 17 10.34 -1.00 10.10
N PRO A 18 9.36 -0.16 9.72
CA PRO A 18 9.37 0.60 8.47
C PRO A 18 10.53 1.59 8.34
N THR A 19 11.11 1.99 9.47
CA THR A 19 12.27 2.89 9.57
C THR A 19 13.61 2.15 9.67
N GLY A 20 13.58 0.81 9.67
CA GLY A 20 14.78 0.00 9.80
C GLY A 20 15.66 0.03 8.53
N PRO A 21 16.99 -0.07 8.66
CA PRO A 21 17.91 -0.05 7.50
C PRO A 21 17.77 -1.26 6.57
N ARG A 22 17.05 -2.31 7.00
CA ARG A 22 16.72 -3.50 6.20
C ARG A 22 15.32 -3.47 5.61
N PHE A 23 14.53 -2.44 5.92
CA PHE A 23 13.18 -2.33 5.39
C PHE A 23 13.23 -1.85 3.94
N PRO A 24 12.52 -2.51 3.02
CA PRO A 24 12.56 -2.13 1.62
C PRO A 24 11.91 -0.76 1.42
N ARG A 25 12.40 0.02 0.44
CA ARG A 25 11.76 1.29 0.08
C ARG A 25 10.40 1.02 -0.55
N TYR A 26 9.41 1.82 -0.18
CA TYR A 26 8.03 1.70 -0.66
C TYR A 26 7.44 3.06 -1.01
N ALA A 27 6.55 3.07 -2.00
CA ALA A 27 5.72 4.23 -2.32
C ALA A 27 4.56 4.31 -1.33
N ILE A 28 4.14 5.51 -0.94
CA ILE A 28 3.02 5.73 -0.02
C ILE A 28 1.91 6.43 -0.77
N LEU A 29 0.73 5.80 -0.80
CA LEU A 29 -0.49 6.38 -1.31
C LEU A 29 -1.42 6.72 -0.13
N SER A 30 -1.43 8.01 0.24
CA SER A 30 -2.13 8.51 1.43
C SER A 30 -3.42 9.26 1.14
N HIS A 31 -3.78 9.52 -0.12
CA HIS A 31 -4.99 10.26 -0.47
C HIS A 31 -6.13 9.31 -0.84
N THR A 32 -7.27 9.44 -0.17
CA THR A 32 -8.53 8.74 -0.45
C THR A 32 -9.13 9.26 -1.75
N TRP A 33 -8.82 8.60 -2.88
CA TRP A 33 -9.38 9.01 -4.18
C TRP A 33 -10.74 8.32 -4.41
N GLY A 34 -11.78 8.83 -3.74
CA GLY A 34 -13.19 8.64 -4.13
C GLY A 34 -13.92 7.42 -3.53
N THR A 35 -15.17 7.25 -3.94
CA THR A 35 -16.21 6.43 -3.28
C THR A 35 -16.06 4.90 -3.40
N GLU A 36 -15.10 4.41 -4.19
CA GLU A 36 -14.93 2.97 -4.48
C GLU A 36 -13.53 2.46 -4.13
N GLU A 37 -13.16 2.64 -2.86
CA GLU A 37 -11.89 2.19 -2.32
C GLU A 37 -11.81 0.65 -2.29
N VAL A 38 -10.62 0.11 -2.57
CA VAL A 38 -10.33 -1.32 -2.43
C VAL A 38 -9.95 -1.54 -0.96
N THR A 39 -10.71 -2.37 -0.27
CA THR A 39 -10.41 -2.74 1.12
C THR A 39 -9.38 -3.87 1.18
N LEU A 40 -8.86 -4.14 2.37
CA LEU A 40 -7.97 -5.28 2.63
C LEU A 40 -8.56 -6.61 2.12
N GLN A 41 -9.85 -6.85 2.36
CA GLN A 41 -10.52 -8.08 1.90
C GLN A 41 -10.70 -8.12 0.37
N ASP A 42 -10.91 -6.96 -0.26
CA ASP A 42 -11.03 -6.88 -1.71
C ASP A 42 -9.69 -7.21 -2.37
N ILE A 43 -8.57 -6.65 -1.89
CA ILE A 43 -7.25 -6.88 -2.52
C ILE A 43 -6.72 -8.31 -2.32
N GLN A 44 -7.17 -9.00 -1.28
CA GLN A 44 -6.92 -10.44 -1.11
C GLN A 44 -7.66 -11.29 -2.16
N ASN A 45 -8.72 -10.76 -2.77
CA ASN A 45 -9.49 -11.42 -3.80
C ASN A 45 -9.29 -10.73 -5.15
N PRO A 46 -8.35 -11.17 -6.00
CA PRO A 46 -8.03 -10.49 -7.26
C PRO A 46 -9.24 -10.34 -8.20
N GLU A 47 -10.22 -11.24 -8.11
CA GLU A 47 -11.47 -11.15 -8.87
C GLU A 47 -12.40 -10.02 -8.42
N VAL A 48 -12.39 -9.70 -7.12
CA VAL A 48 -13.18 -8.61 -6.53
C VAL A 48 -12.42 -7.30 -6.66
N ALA A 49 -11.12 -7.30 -6.39
CA ALA A 49 -10.24 -6.14 -6.56
C ALA A 49 -10.37 -5.58 -7.98
N LYS A 50 -10.21 -6.41 -9.01
CA LYS A 50 -10.29 -5.99 -10.42
C LYS A 50 -11.63 -5.37 -10.81
N LYS A 51 -12.72 -5.66 -10.08
CA LYS A 51 -14.05 -5.10 -10.35
C LYS A 51 -14.23 -3.70 -9.75
N LYS A 52 -13.39 -3.29 -8.80
CA LYS A 52 -13.49 -1.98 -8.15
C LYS A 52 -12.68 -0.92 -8.88
N ALA A 53 -13.26 0.27 -9.02
CA ALA A 53 -12.59 1.42 -9.63
C ALA A 53 -11.28 1.81 -8.90
N GLY A 54 -11.17 1.52 -7.60
CA GLY A 54 -9.94 1.72 -6.83
C GLY A 54 -8.76 0.85 -7.28
N PHE A 55 -8.98 -0.32 -7.89
CA PHE A 55 -7.88 -1.22 -8.27
C PHE A 55 -7.03 -0.67 -9.41
N GLY A 56 -7.65 -0.02 -10.40
CA GLY A 56 -6.91 0.65 -11.47
C GLY A 56 -5.97 1.73 -10.94
N LYS A 57 -6.31 2.37 -9.81
CA LYS A 57 -5.44 3.34 -9.14
C LYS A 57 -4.29 2.68 -8.40
N ILE A 58 -4.53 1.55 -7.73
CA ILE A 58 -3.46 0.76 -7.10
C ILE A 58 -2.47 0.28 -8.14
N ALA A 59 -2.95 -0.25 -9.26
CA ALA A 59 -2.11 -0.66 -10.38
C ALA A 59 -1.27 0.51 -10.92
N LYS A 60 -1.89 1.68 -11.11
CA LYS A 60 -1.18 2.89 -11.56
C LYS A 60 -0.18 3.42 -10.54
N CYS A 61 -0.50 3.34 -9.25
CA CYS A 61 0.43 3.69 -8.17
C CYS A 61 1.62 2.74 -8.14
N CYS A 62 1.39 1.44 -8.36
CA CYS A 62 2.45 0.44 -8.45
C CYS A 62 3.32 0.65 -9.68
N GLU A 63 2.73 1.00 -10.82
CA GLU A 63 3.46 1.37 -12.03
C GLU A 63 4.37 2.58 -11.79
N LEU A 64 3.84 3.65 -11.17
CA LEU A 64 4.64 4.82 -10.78
C LEU A 64 5.73 4.47 -9.76
N ALA A 65 5.43 3.58 -8.81
CA ALA A 65 6.42 3.11 -7.84
C ALA A 65 7.57 2.38 -8.56
N LEU A 66 7.26 1.51 -9.51
CA LEU A 66 8.27 0.79 -10.30
C LEU A 66 9.12 1.75 -11.15
N ASP A 67 8.50 2.77 -11.75
CA ASP A 67 9.21 3.82 -12.51
C ASP A 67 10.22 4.58 -11.63
N GLU A 68 9.84 4.86 -10.38
CA GLU A 68 10.71 5.47 -9.36
C GLU A 68 11.71 4.47 -8.73
N GLY A 69 11.72 3.20 -9.16
CA GLY A 69 12.60 2.16 -8.62
C GLY A 69 12.19 1.62 -7.23
N LEU A 70 10.90 1.73 -6.89
CA LEU A 70 10.27 1.21 -5.67
C LEU A 70 9.49 -0.07 -6.00
N SER A 71 9.92 -1.20 -5.43
CA SER A 71 9.24 -2.49 -5.66
C SER A 71 8.00 -2.70 -4.79
N TRP A 72 7.74 -1.78 -3.87
CA TRP A 72 6.68 -1.90 -2.87
C TRP A 72 5.83 -0.64 -2.86
N ALA A 73 4.55 -0.79 -2.59
CA ALA A 73 3.60 0.29 -2.39
C ALA A 73 2.81 0.05 -1.10
N TRP A 74 2.50 1.12 -0.38
CA TRP A 74 1.68 1.11 0.81
C TRP A 74 0.46 1.99 0.57
N VAL A 75 -0.71 1.46 0.89
CA VAL A 75 -2.00 2.13 0.67
C VAL A 75 -2.79 2.04 1.97
N ASP A 76 -3.12 3.19 2.55
CA ASP A 76 -3.84 3.32 3.83
C ASP A 76 -5.09 2.41 3.90
N THR A 77 -5.94 2.46 2.87
CA THR A 77 -7.27 1.83 2.86
C THR A 77 -7.26 0.31 2.91
N CYS A 78 -6.17 -0.32 2.47
CA CYS A 78 -6.03 -1.77 2.45
C CYS A 78 -4.86 -2.29 3.29
N CYS A 79 -3.92 -1.44 3.72
CA CYS A 79 -2.82 -1.86 4.60
C CYS A 79 -3.15 -1.65 6.08
N ILE A 80 -4.02 -0.69 6.40
CA ILE A 80 -4.56 -0.49 7.75
C ILE A 80 -5.92 -1.17 7.82
N ASP A 81 -5.99 -2.21 8.64
CA ASP A 81 -7.25 -2.82 9.00
C ASP A 81 -7.96 -1.91 10.01
N LYS A 82 -9.02 -1.20 9.59
CA LYS A 82 -9.83 -0.32 10.46
C LYS A 82 -10.58 -1.06 11.58
N THR A 83 -10.45 -2.39 11.73
CA THR A 83 -10.91 -3.11 12.94
C THR A 83 -9.84 -3.16 14.04
N SER A 84 -8.60 -2.74 13.75
CA SER A 84 -7.52 -2.61 14.72
C SER A 84 -7.04 -1.15 14.80
N SER A 85 -7.73 -0.37 15.64
CA SER A 85 -7.43 1.02 16.00
C SER A 85 -6.11 1.21 16.78
N ALA A 86 -5.06 0.43 16.49
CA ALA A 86 -3.83 0.39 17.31
C ALA A 86 -2.54 0.82 16.58
N GLU A 87 -2.54 0.99 15.26
CA GLU A 87 -1.30 1.26 14.48
C GLU A 87 -1.21 2.72 13.97
N LEU A 88 -1.81 3.69 14.68
CA LEU A 88 -1.67 5.14 14.42
C LEU A 88 -0.58 5.77 15.30
N SER A 89 0.58 5.13 15.43
CA SER A 89 1.78 5.80 15.95
C SER A 89 2.83 5.87 14.85
N GLU A 90 3.32 7.08 14.60
CA GLU A 90 4.54 7.36 13.82
C GLU A 90 4.38 7.50 12.29
N GLY A 91 3.43 8.34 11.87
CA GLY A 91 3.52 9.02 10.57
C GLY A 91 4.43 10.25 10.63
N VAL A 92 5.75 10.09 10.83
CA VAL A 92 6.72 11.17 10.63
C VAL A 92 7.27 11.10 9.22
N PHE A 93 6.79 12.03 8.39
CA PHE A 93 7.39 12.41 7.12
C PHE A 93 8.87 12.81 7.34
N HIS A 94 9.81 12.12 6.70
CA HIS A 94 11.14 12.68 6.47
C HIS A 94 11.50 12.53 4.98
N ARG A 95 11.35 13.64 4.26
CA ARG A 95 11.99 13.85 2.94
C ARG A 95 13.49 13.84 3.17
N GLN A 96 14.22 12.89 2.59
CA GLN A 96 15.67 13.00 2.48
C GLN A 96 15.99 13.74 1.17
N THR A 97 16.62 14.90 1.32
CA THR A 97 17.44 15.58 0.29
C THR A 97 18.83 14.99 0.26
#